data_AF-A0A918YYC4-F1
#
_entry.id   AF-A0A918YYC4-F1
#
_cell.length_a   1.000
_cell.length_b   1.000
_cell.length_c   1.000
_cell.angle_alpha   90.00
_cell.angle_beta   90.00
_cell.angle_gamma   90.00
#
_symmetry.space_group_name_H-M   'P 1'
#
loop_
_entity.id
_entity.type
_entity.pdbx_description
1 polymer ?
#
loop_
_entity_poly.entity_id
_entity_poly.type
_entity_poly.pdbx_seq_one_letter_code
_entity_poly.pdbx_strand_id
1 'polypeptide(L)' 'MRAHSLKPENVLLIDDTWTTGHHAQSAVAALKASGAGTVAVVVLGRHLNSTYADTAAHVEQTRLRRFSWDACALRPWSHA' A
#
# COMPACT_ATOMS: atom_id res chain seq x y z
N MET A 1 -11.70 15.79 35.81
CA MET A 1 -11.39 15.64 34.37
C MET A 1 -12.27 14.53 33.79
N ARG A 2 -13.11 14.82 32.78
CA ARG A 2 -13.85 13.79 32.04
C ARG A 2 -12.96 13.31 30.89
N ALA A 3 -12.45 12.09 30.98
CA ALA A 3 -11.79 11.44 29.85
C ALA A 3 -12.85 11.20 28.76
N HIS A 4 -12.77 11.94 27.66
CA HIS A 4 -13.46 11.53 26.44
C HIS A 4 -12.66 10.36 25.88
N SER A 5 -13.32 9.21 25.69
CA SER A 5 -12.72 8.08 24.97
C SER A 5 -12.58 8.50 23.50
N LEU A 6 -11.40 9.01 23.14
CA LEU A 6 -11.05 9.25 21.75
C LEU A 6 -10.91 7.87 21.08
N LYS A 7 -11.69 7.64 20.02
CA LYS A 7 -11.50 6.44 19.21
C LYS A 7 -10.08 6.46 18.64
N PRO A 8 -9.36 5.34 18.65
CA PRO A 8 -8.01 5.30 18.11
C PRO A 8 -8.03 5.75 16.64
N GLU A 9 -7.11 6.65 16.28
CA GLU A 9 -7.12 7.29 14.96
C GLU A 9 -6.81 6.28 13.86
N ASN A 10 -7.60 6.29 12.78
CA ASN A 10 -7.28 5.51 11.59
C ASN A 10 -6.23 6.27 10.78
N VAL A 11 -5.13 5.59 10.42
CA VAL A 11 -3.98 6.20 9.74
C VAL A 11 -3.84 5.62 8.34
N LEU A 12 -3.68 6.50 7.35
CA LEU A 12 -3.25 6.14 6.00
C LEU A 12 -1.76 6.45 5.87
N LEU A 13 -0.92 5.42 5.82
CA LEU A 13 0.50 5.55 5.57
C LEU A 13 0.73 5.57 4.05
N ILE A 14 1.41 6.61 3.56
CA ILE A 14 1.76 6.77 2.14
C ILE A 14 3.26 6.60 2.00
N ASP A 15 3.67 5.78 1.04
CA ASP A 15 5.08 5.55 0.66
C ASP A 15 5.23 5.73 -0.86
N ASP A 16 6.41 6.13 -1.33
CA ASP A 16 6.66 6.31 -2.76
C ASP A 16 7.00 4.96 -3.42
N THR A 17 7.84 4.14 -2.79
CA THR A 17 8.43 2.96 -3.40
C THR A 17 8.44 1.74 -2.48
N TRP A 18 7.76 0.66 -2.90
CA TRP A 18 7.79 -0.63 -2.23
C TRP A 18 8.92 -1.50 -2.79
N THR A 19 9.90 -1.84 -1.95
CA THR A 19 10.93 -2.84 -2.24
C THR A 19 10.58 -4.17 -1.57
N THR A 20 11.07 -4.40 -0.36
CA THR A 20 10.73 -5.55 0.48
C THR A 20 9.57 -5.29 1.43
N GLY A 21 9.27 -4.01 1.69
CA GLY A 21 8.22 -3.58 2.63
C GLY A 21 8.69 -3.40 4.07
N HIS A 22 9.99 -3.52 4.38
CA HIS A 22 10.49 -3.40 5.76
C HIS A 22 10.18 -2.04 6.40
N HIS A 23 10.32 -0.94 5.64
CA HIS A 23 9.98 0.40 6.14
C HIS A 23 8.49 0.51 6.47
N ALA A 24 7.61 0.07 5.56
CA ALA A 24 6.17 0.05 5.81
C ALA A 24 5.80 -0.82 7.02
N GLN A 25 6.37 -2.01 7.17
CA GLN A 25 6.12 -2.88 8.33
C GLN A 25 6.57 -2.23 9.64
N SER A 26 7.77 -1.63 9.66
CA SER A 26 8.29 -0.94 10.84
C SER A 26 7.44 0.27 11.22
N ALA A 27 7.04 1.09 10.24
CA ALA A 27 6.17 2.24 10.44
C ALA A 27 4.78 1.84 10.96
N VAL A 28 4.17 0.80 10.38
CA VAL A 28 2.89 0.26 10.86
C VAL A 28 3.01 -0.23 12.31
N ALA A 29 4.08 -0.95 12.65
CA ALA A 29 4.31 -1.41 14.01
C ALA A 29 4.42 -0.24 15.00
N ALA A 30 5.15 0.82 14.64
CA ALA A 30 5.27 2.03 15.44
C ALA A 30 3.93 2.75 15.63
N LEU A 31 3.14 2.91 14.56
CA LEU A 31 1.81 3.51 14.61
C LEU A 31 0.85 2.70 15.49
N LYS A 32 0.88 1.37 15.39
CA LYS A 32 0.09 0.49 16.25
C LYS A 32 0.51 0.60 17.72
N ALA A 33 1.81 0.67 17.98
CA ALA A 33 2.34 0.86 19.33
C ALA A 33 1.95 2.23 19.92
N SER A 34 1.76 3.26 19.10
CA SER A 34 1.27 4.58 19.53
C SER A 34 -0.25 4.67 19.68
N GLY A 35 -0.98 3.55 19.54
CA GLY A 35 -2.42 3.50 19.72
C GLY A 35 -3.25 3.82 18.47
N ALA A 36 -2.65 3.80 17.26
CA ALA A 36 -3.41 3.91 16.03
C ALA A 36 -4.43 2.76 15.90
N GLY A 37 -5.62 3.10 15.40
CA GLY A 37 -6.71 2.16 15.15
C GLY A 37 -6.41 1.34 13.92
N THR A 38 -7.10 1.58 12.81
CA THR A 38 -6.77 0.94 11.52
C THR A 38 -5.57 1.63 10.90
N VAL A 39 -4.63 0.86 10.34
CA VAL A 39 -3.53 1.41 9.53
C VAL A 39 -3.61 0.77 8.14
N ALA A 40 -3.74 1.59 7.10
CA ALA A 40 -3.67 1.17 5.71
C ALA A 40 -2.41 1.74 5.06
N VAL A 41 -1.78 1.00 4.15
CA VAL A 41 -0.57 1.43 3.43
C VAL A 41 -0.91 1.59 1.96
N VAL A 42 -0.61 2.76 1.39
CA VAL A 42 -0.69 3.03 -0.05
C VAL A 42 0.71 3.33 -0.54
N VAL A 43 1.15 2.60 -1.57
CA VAL A 43 2.45 2.81 -2.18
C VAL A 43 2.32 3.09 -3.66
N LEU A 44 3.01 4.12 -4.14
CA LEU A 44 2.84 4.63 -5.50
C LEU A 44 3.57 3.76 -6.53
N GLY A 45 4.73 3.20 -6.19
CA GLY A 45 5.53 2.36 -7.06
C GLY A 45 6.00 1.09 -6.35
N ARG A 46 6.25 0.03 -7.13
CA ARG A 46 6.90 -1.18 -6.65
C ARG A 46 8.19 -1.41 -7.41
N HIS A 47 9.31 -1.46 -6.69
CA HIS A 47 10.59 -1.80 -7.26
C HIS A 47 10.77 -3.33 -7.24
N LEU A 48 10.95 -3.91 -8.41
CA LEU A 48 11.00 -5.35 -8.63
C LEU A 48 12.35 -5.76 -9.20
N ASN A 49 12.97 -6.79 -8.64
CA ASN A 49 14.16 -7.41 -9.22
C ASN A 49 13.75 -8.34 -10.36
N SER A 50 13.96 -7.93 -11.61
CA SER A 50 13.58 -8.70 -12.80
C SER A 50 14.32 -10.03 -12.94
N THR A 51 15.47 -10.20 -12.29
CA THR A 51 16.25 -11.46 -12.35
C THR A 51 15.79 -12.50 -11.33
N TYR A 52 14.86 -12.14 -10.44
CA TYR A 52 14.34 -13.04 -9.43
C TYR A 52 13.09 -13.78 -9.92
N ALA A 53 13.19 -15.11 -9.99
CA ALA A 53 12.07 -15.99 -10.34
C ALA A 53 11.32 -15.54 -11.61
N ASP A 54 9.99 -15.49 -11.55
CA ASP A 54 9.09 -15.10 -12.64
C ASP A 54 8.80 -13.58 -12.69
N THR A 55 9.52 -12.78 -11.91
CA THR A 55 9.29 -11.33 -11.81
C THR A 55 9.37 -10.62 -13.16
N ALA A 56 10.28 -11.04 -14.04
CA ALA A 56 10.35 -10.50 -15.40
C ALA A 56 9.04 -10.66 -16.18
N ALA A 57 8.44 -11.86 -16.15
CA ALA A 57 7.17 -12.11 -16.82
C ALA A 57 6.04 -11.27 -16.21
N HIS A 58 6.03 -11.11 -14.88
CA HIS A 58 5.06 -10.26 -14.19
C HIS A 58 5.18 -8.78 -14.59
N VAL A 59 6.42 -8.27 -14.71
CA VAL A 59 6.67 -6.90 -15.18
C VAL A 59 6.14 -6.71 -16.59
N GLU A 60 6.43 -7.64 -17.51
CA GLU A 60 5.95 -7.54 -18.89
C GLU A 60 4.42 -7.58 -18.99
N GLN A 61 3.75 -8.48 -18.26
CA GLN A 61 2.29 -8.52 -18.20
C GLN A 61 1.69 -7.23 -17.64
N THR A 62 2.35 -6.63 -16.65
CA THR A 62 1.89 -5.37 -16.04
C THR A 62 2.07 -4.20 -17.01
N ARG A 63 3.14 -4.18 -17.80
CA ARG A 63 3.37 -3.14 -18.83
C ARG A 63 2.28 -3.10 -19.91
N LEU A 64 1.64 -4.24 -20.19
CA LEU A 64 0.48 -4.29 -21.09
C LEU A 64 -0.73 -3.52 -20.54
N ARG A 65 -0.80 -3.34 -19.21
CA ARG A 65 -1.82 -2.55 -18.53
C ARG A 65 -1.33 -1.11 -18.41
N ARG A 66 -1.74 -0.26 -19.34
CA ARG A 66 -1.41 1.18 -19.27
C ARG A 66 -2.17 1.81 -18.11
N PHE A 67 -1.48 2.67 -17.38
CA PHE A 67 -2.13 3.59 -16.44
C PHE A 67 -3.11 4.49 -17.22
N SER A 68 -4.29 4.70 -16.64
CA SER A 68 -5.30 5.63 -17.15
C SER A 68 -5.92 6.38 -15.99
N TRP A 69 -6.06 7.70 -16.14
CA TRP A 69 -6.76 8.55 -15.17
C TRP A 69 -8.26 8.23 -15.09
N ASP A 70 -8.82 7.64 -16.14
CA ASP A 70 -10.22 7.21 -16.19
C ASP A 70 -10.46 5.87 -15.48
N ALA A 71 -9.38 5.17 -15.10
CA ALA A 71 -9.43 3.90 -14.40
C ALA A 71 -9.11 4.08 -12.91
N CYS A 72 -10.10 3.85 -12.03
CA CYS A 72 -9.88 3.88 -10.60
C CYS A 72 -9.17 2.58 -10.12
N ALA A 73 -7.94 2.71 -9.61
CA ALA A 73 -7.14 1.59 -9.12
C ALA A 73 -7.73 0.85 -7.90
N LEU A 74 -8.74 1.41 -7.24
CA LEU A 74 -9.38 0.85 -6.04
C LEU A 74 -10.78 0.27 -6.28
N ARG A 75 -11.36 0.40 -7.48
CA ARG A 75 -12.65 -0.23 -7.76
C ARG A 75 -12.46 -1.73 -8.06
N PRO A 76 -13.34 -2.63 -7.56
CA PRO A 76 -13.35 -4.02 -8.00
C PRO A 76 -13.49 -4.06 -9.52
N TRP A 77 -12.61 -4.82 -10.17
CA TRP A 77 -12.67 -5.04 -11.62
C TRP A 77 -13.88 -5.93 -11.95
N SER A 78 -15.06 -5.35 -12.09
CA SER A 78 -16.22 -6.05 -12.66
C SER A 78 -16.20 -5.87 -14.17
N HIS A 79 -15.92 -6.95 -14.91
CA HIS A 79 -16.13 -7.01 -16.35
C HIS A 79 -17.60 -6.71 -16.68
N ALA A 80 -17.81 -5.75 -17.58
CA ALA A 80 -18.97 -5.69 -18.46
C ALA A 80 -18.45 -5.81 -19.89
#